data_AF-A0A3A0G2C8-F1
#
_entry.id   AF-A0A3A0G2C8-F1
#
_cell.length_a   1.000
_cell.length_b   1.000
_cell.length_c   1.000
_cell.angle_alpha   90.00
_cell.angle_beta   90.00
_cell.angle_gamma   90.00
#
_symmetry.space_group_name_H-M   'P 1'
#
loop_
_entity.id
_entity.type
_entity.pdbx_description
1 polymer ?
#
loop_
_entity_poly.entity_id
_entity_poly.type
_entity_poly.pdbx_seq_one_letter_code
_entity_poly.pdbx_strand_id
1 'polypeptide(L)' 'MPRSFNTAGPCRPEDDYMLPASVRLPAVRPLIDAKKYFVLHAARQTGKTTALLALAAELTAAGRYVAALVSMEVGAPFE' A
#
# COMPACT_ATOMS: atom_id res chain seq x y z
N MET A 1 2.75 -25.07 2.83
CA MET A 1 2.86 -24.98 1.35
C MET A 1 3.90 -23.91 1.02
N PRO A 2 4.60 -24.01 -0.12
CA PRO A 2 5.46 -22.91 -0.58
C PRO A 2 4.60 -21.68 -0.90
N ARG A 3 5.12 -20.47 -0.63
CA ARG A 3 4.45 -19.21 -0.95
C ARG A 3 4.28 -19.06 -2.47
N SER A 4 3.32 -18.24 -2.90
CA SER A 4 3.08 -17.94 -4.31
C SER A 4 2.84 -16.45 -4.55
N PHE A 5 2.94 -15.98 -5.79
CA PHE A 5 2.60 -14.59 -6.11
C PHE A 5 1.09 -14.47 -6.26
N ASN A 6 0.47 -13.64 -5.42
CA ASN A 6 -0.94 -13.31 -5.53
C ASN A 6 -1.16 -12.08 -6.42
N THR A 7 -2.00 -12.22 -7.45
CA THR A 7 -2.42 -11.13 -8.35
C THR A 7 -3.91 -10.79 -8.19
N ALA A 8 -4.64 -11.50 -7.34
CA ALA A 8 -6.06 -11.35 -7.09
C ALA A 8 -6.34 -11.08 -5.60
N GLY A 9 -6.88 -9.90 -5.29
CA GLY A 9 -7.18 -9.50 -3.91
C GLY A 9 -5.95 -9.06 -3.10
N PRO A 10 -6.09 -8.92 -1.77
CA PRO A 10 -5.00 -8.50 -0.88
C PRO A 10 -3.92 -9.59 -0.73
N CYS A 11 -2.66 -9.16 -0.61
CA CYS A 11 -1.55 -10.07 -0.31
C CYS A 11 -1.44 -10.32 1.20
N ARG A 12 -1.33 -11.59 1.61
CA ARG A 12 -1.12 -12.00 3.01
C ARG A 12 0.34 -12.41 3.22
N PRO A 13 1.10 -11.78 4.15
CA PRO A 13 2.52 -12.09 4.37
C PRO A 13 2.84 -13.56 4.67
N GLU A 14 1.91 -14.25 5.32
CA GLU A 14 1.99 -15.66 5.70
C GLU A 14 1.91 -16.59 4.48
N ASP A 15 1.09 -16.24 3.50
CA ASP A 15 0.70 -17.10 2.37
C ASP A 15 1.37 -16.69 1.04
N ASP A 16 1.69 -15.40 0.88
CA ASP A 16 2.09 -14.80 -0.39
C ASP A 16 3.52 -14.27 -0.42
N TYR A 17 4.14 -14.31 -1.60
CA TYR A 17 5.36 -13.55 -1.84
C TYR A 17 5.06 -12.05 -1.86
N MET A 18 5.54 -11.36 -0.82
CA MET A 18 5.44 -9.90 -0.67
C MET A 18 6.72 -9.21 -1.15
N LEU A 19 6.53 -8.21 -2.01
CA LEU A 19 7.57 -7.21 -2.29
C LEU A 19 7.33 -6.00 -1.37
N PRO A 20 8.36 -5.42 -0.75
CA PRO A 20 8.21 -4.22 0.06
C PRO A 20 7.53 -3.11 -0.75
N ALA A 21 6.40 -2.61 -0.25
CA ALA A 21 5.61 -1.59 -0.94
C ALA A 21 6.37 -0.27 -1.05
N SER A 22 7.16 0.08 -0.03
CA SER A 22 8.03 1.26 -0.01
C SER A 22 8.97 1.34 -1.20
N VAL A 23 9.58 0.20 -1.58
CA VAL A 23 10.50 0.12 -2.73
C VAL A 23 9.78 0.42 -4.04
N ARG A 24 8.47 0.17 -4.12
CA ARG A 24 7.65 0.44 -5.31
C ARG A 24 7.20 1.90 -5.41
N LEU A 25 7.36 2.69 -4.35
CA LEU A 25 6.90 4.08 -4.26
C LEU A 25 8.05 5.06 -3.89
N PRO A 26 9.21 5.01 -4.56
CA PRO A 26 10.40 5.77 -4.14
C PRO A 26 10.18 7.30 -4.13
N ALA A 27 9.31 7.81 -4.99
CA ALA A 27 9.01 9.25 -5.10
C ALA A 27 7.97 9.74 -4.08
N VAL A 28 7.28 8.86 -3.35
CA VAL A 28 6.15 9.26 -2.50
C VAL A 28 6.63 9.90 -1.19
N ARG A 29 7.71 9.41 -0.58
CA ARG A 29 8.18 9.93 0.71
C ARG A 29 8.57 11.40 0.66
N PRO A 30 9.33 11.88 -0.33
CA PRO A 30 9.60 13.31 -0.49
C PRO A 30 8.34 14.17 -0.63
N LEU A 31 7.31 13.66 -1.31
CA LEU A 31 6.04 14.38 -1.48
C LEU A 31 5.29 14.52 -0.15
N ILE A 32 5.28 13.47 0.67
CA ILE A 32 4.69 13.47 2.02
C ILE A 32 5.43 14.46 2.93
N ASP A 33 6.77 14.37 2.98
CA ASP A 33 7.59 15.26 3.83
C ASP A 33 7.43 16.74 3.39
N ALA A 34 7.19 16.99 2.09
CA ALA A 34 6.86 18.32 1.55
C ALA A 34 5.37 18.71 1.66
N LYS A 35 4.53 17.90 2.32
CA LYS A 35 3.08 18.09 2.51
C LYS A 35 2.32 18.31 1.19
N LYS A 36 2.68 17.56 0.15
CA LYS A 36 2.05 17.61 -1.17
C LYS A 36 1.00 16.51 -1.33
N TYR A 37 0.00 16.81 -2.16
CA TYR A 37 -0.93 15.80 -2.67
C TYR A 37 -0.33 15.08 -3.88
N PHE A 38 -0.64 13.80 -4.03
CA PHE A 38 -0.20 13.00 -5.17
C PHE A 38 -1.27 11.97 -5.56
N VAL A 39 -1.19 11.50 -6.80
CA VAL A 39 -2.06 10.46 -7.34
C VAL A 39 -1.19 9.26 -7.72
N LEU A 40 -1.55 8.07 -7.24
CA LEU A 40 -0.91 6.82 -7.65
C LEU A 40 -1.64 6.24 -8.87
N HIS A 41 -1.09 6.49 -10.06
CA HIS A 41 -1.64 5.93 -11.31
C HIS A 41 -1.01 4.57 -11.63
N ALA A 42 -1.82 3.52 -11.73
CA ALA A 42 -1.40 2.19 -12.19
C ALA A 42 -2.59 1.39 -12.72
N ALA A 43 -2.32 0.39 -13.58
CA ALA A 43 -3.33 -0.49 -14.17
C ALA A 43 -4.19 -1.21 -13.10
N ARG A 44 -5.35 -1.76 -13.51
CA ARG A 44 -6.22 -2.53 -12.60
C ARG A 44 -5.45 -3.72 -12.01
N GLN A 45 -5.72 -4.01 -10.73
CA GLN A 45 -5.17 -5.17 -9.99
C GLN A 45 -3.64 -5.24 -9.88
N THR A 46 -2.93 -4.11 -9.98
CA THR A 46 -1.46 -4.06 -9.80
C THR A 46 -1.02 -3.88 -8.35
N GLY A 47 -1.91 -4.08 -7.37
CA GLY A 47 -1.59 -3.96 -5.94
C GLY A 47 -1.48 -2.51 -5.43
N LYS A 48 -2.22 -1.56 -6.01
CA LYS A 48 -2.28 -0.17 -5.50
C LYS A 48 -2.74 -0.10 -4.05
N THR A 49 -3.82 -0.80 -3.72
CA THR A 49 -4.38 -0.86 -2.36
C THR A 49 -3.37 -1.46 -1.39
N THR A 50 -2.77 -2.60 -1.73
CA THR A 50 -1.69 -3.23 -0.95
C THR A 50 -0.52 -2.28 -0.71
N ALA A 51 -0.12 -1.52 -1.73
CA ALA A 51 0.97 -0.56 -1.60
C ALA A 51 0.64 0.61 -0.67
N LEU A 52 -0.59 1.15 -0.74
CA LEU A 52 -1.04 2.22 0.14
C LEU A 52 -1.21 1.77 1.60
N LEU A 53 -1.73 0.55 1.82
CA LEU A 53 -1.85 -0.04 3.17
C LEU A 53 -0.47 -0.19 3.83
N ALA A 54 0.49 -0.77 3.12
CA ALA A 54 1.84 -0.94 3.63
C ALA A 54 2.53 0.42 3.88
N LEU A 55 2.37 1.39 2.99
CA LEU A 55 2.87 2.75 3.21
C LEU A 55 2.26 3.39 4.47
N ALA A 56 0.96 3.24 4.70
CA ALA A 56 0.30 3.77 5.89
C ALA A 56 0.83 3.11 7.17
N ALA A 57 1.03 1.79 7.17
CA ALA A 57 1.62 1.06 8.29
C ALA A 57 3.06 1.54 8.58
N GLU A 58 3.90 1.68 7.55
CA GLU A 58 5.27 2.18 7.69
C GLU A 58 5.33 3.63 8.21
N LEU A 59 4.46 4.51 7.70
CA LEU A 59 4.38 5.90 8.17
C LEU A 59 4.00 5.98 9.65
N THR A 60 3.03 5.16 10.05
CA THR A 60 2.54 5.08 11.44
C THR A 60 3.60 4.48 12.36
N ALA A 61 4.25 3.39 11.95
CA ALA A 61 5.33 2.75 12.71
C ALA A 61 6.56 3.64 12.89
N ALA A 62 6.85 4.53 11.93
CA ALA A 62 7.93 5.50 12.04
C ALA A 62 7.68 6.60 13.10
N GLY A 63 6.47 6.70 13.68
CA GLY A 63 6.12 7.61 14.77
C GLY A 63 6.04 9.10 14.41
N ARG A 64 6.45 9.49 13.19
CA ARG A 64 6.39 10.89 12.71
C ARG A 64 5.03 11.27 12.12
N TYR A 65 4.26 10.29 11.68
CA TYR A 65 2.99 10.49 10.98
C TYR A 65 1.95 9.53 11.54
N VAL A 66 0.69 9.98 11.55
CA VAL A 66 -0.46 9.09 11.67
C VAL A 66 -1.08 8.99 10.28
N ALA A 67 -1.15 7.79 9.71
CA ALA A 67 -1.73 7.57 8.40
C ALA A 67 -3.11 6.93 8.53
N ALA A 68 -4.10 7.48 7.83
CA ALA A 68 -5.43 6.92 7.71
C ALA A 68 -5.74 6.65 6.23
N LEU A 69 -6.18 5.44 5.92
CA LEU A 69 -6.62 5.07 4.58
C LEU A 69 -8.15 5.02 4.55
N VAL A 70 -8.75 5.65 3.55
CA VAL A 70 -10.21 5.65 3.35
C VAL A 70 -10.50 5.13 1.95
N SER A 71 -11.31 4.09 1.86
CA SER A 71 -11.79 3.56 0.58
C SER A 71 -12.96 4.41 0.10
N MET A 72 -12.95 4.76 -1.18
CA MET A 72 -14.12 5.33 -1.87
C MET A 72 -14.83 4.30 -2.74
N GLU A 73 -14.44 3.02 -2.65
CA GLU A 73 -15.14 1.94 -3.32
C GLU A 73 -16.39 1.54 -2.53
N VAL A 74 -17.53 1.56 -3.20
CA VAL A 74 -18.82 1.25 -2.58
C VAL A 74 -18.88 -0.24 -2.23
N GLY A 75 -19.09 -0.55 -0.95
CA GLY A 75 -19.33 -1.92 -0.47
C GLY A 75 -18.08 -2.79 -0.33
N ALA A 76 -16.88 -2.21 -0.42
CA ALA A 76 -15.62 -2.95 -0.29
C ALA A 76 -14.82 -2.48 0.95
N PRO A 77 -14.82 -3.24 2.06
CA PRO A 77 -13.91 -2.94 3.18
C PRO A 77 -12.46 -3.19 2.78
N PHE A 78 -11.52 -2.61 3.54
CA PHE A 78 -10.13 -3.07 3.48
C PHE A 78 -10.08 -4.45 4.15
N GLU A 79 -9.75 -5.48 3.37
CA GLU A 79 -9.48 -6.85 3.82
C GLU A 79 -8.04 -7.04 4.28
#